data_AF-A0A0L8IQF0-F1
#
_entry.id   AF-A0A0L8IQF0-F1
#
_cell.length_a   1.000
_cell.length_b   1.000
_cell.length_c   1.000
_cell.angle_alpha   90.00
_cell.angle_beta   90.00
_cell.angle_gamma   90.00
#
_symmetry.space_group_name_H-M   'P 1'
#
loop_
_entity.id
_entity.type
_entity.pdbx_description
1 polymer ?
#
loop_
_entity_poly.entity_id
_entity_poly.type
_entity_poly.pdbx_seq_one_letter_code
_entity_poly.pdbx_strand_id
1 'polypeptide(L)'
;MKKLLIGVAMATSLLGISMTAQATENCPAVSKIEQVSPGVYRASGHDGEWTGVLQGVVTKKMPVQSFDLAIAIQEGADAPQMLQHCTYNIGGREALDMRFIAKNNKDFTIKTAGSAWKKEDGPFGLVYNVCEKTSPENCKFTVVQ
;
A
#
# COMPACT_ATOMS: atom_id res chain seq x y z
N MET A 1 36.30 -61.56 24.41
CA MET A 1 36.52 -60.16 23.97
C MET A 1 35.26 -59.66 23.26
N LYS A 2 34.38 -58.93 23.95
CA LYS A 2 33.14 -58.35 23.37
C LYS A 2 33.44 -56.93 22.90
N LYS A 3 33.31 -56.67 21.60
CA LYS A 3 33.54 -55.36 21.00
C LYS A 3 32.31 -54.46 21.22
N LEU A 4 32.56 -53.32 21.86
CA LEU A 4 31.66 -52.18 21.98
C LEU A 4 31.56 -51.49 20.60
N LEU A 5 30.36 -51.22 20.10
CA LEU A 5 30.19 -50.30 18.97
C LEU A 5 29.34 -49.11 19.41
N ILE A 6 29.97 -47.95 19.25
CA ILE A 6 29.59 -46.62 19.72
C ILE A 6 28.53 -46.05 18.78
N GLY A 7 27.45 -45.52 19.36
CA GLY A 7 26.39 -44.83 18.64
C GLY A 7 26.85 -43.50 18.06
N VAL A 8 26.37 -43.18 16.86
CA VAL A 8 26.49 -41.85 16.26
C VAL A 8 25.09 -41.24 16.23
N ALA A 9 24.83 -40.31 17.15
CA ALA A 9 23.64 -39.47 17.09
C ALA A 9 23.89 -38.35 16.08
N MET A 10 23.23 -38.42 14.91
CA MET A 10 23.22 -37.32 13.95
C MET A 10 22.22 -36.26 14.43
N ALA A 11 22.72 -35.16 14.99
CA ALA A 11 21.93 -33.97 15.25
C ALA A 11 21.77 -33.18 13.94
N THR A 12 20.64 -33.34 13.27
CA THR A 12 20.24 -32.50 12.13
C THR A 12 19.75 -31.15 12.64
N SER A 13 20.60 -30.13 12.56
CA SER A 13 20.27 -28.74 12.83
C SER A 13 19.36 -28.20 11.71
N LEU A 14 18.07 -28.08 11.98
CA LEU A 14 17.12 -27.34 11.12
C LEU A 14 17.42 -25.84 11.25
N LEU A 15 18.16 -25.28 10.30
CA LEU A 15 18.22 -23.83 10.11
C LEU A 15 16.87 -23.37 9.55
N GLY A 16 15.96 -23.01 10.45
CA GLY A 16 14.72 -22.33 10.09
C GLY A 16 15.02 -20.95 9.55
N ILE A 17 14.89 -20.77 8.23
CA ILE A 17 14.90 -19.44 7.63
C ILE A 17 13.57 -18.80 8.00
N SER A 18 13.58 -17.95 9.03
CA SER A 18 12.42 -17.13 9.39
C SER A 18 12.15 -16.15 8.25
N MET A 19 11.21 -16.49 7.37
CA MET A 19 10.67 -15.53 6.41
C MET A 19 9.89 -14.49 7.21
N THR A 20 10.42 -13.28 7.34
CA THR A 20 9.65 -12.14 7.82
C THR A 20 8.60 -11.82 6.76
N ALA A 21 7.34 -12.18 7.02
CA ALA A 21 6.23 -11.76 6.19
C ALA A 21 6.17 -10.22 6.23
N GLN A 22 6.50 -9.57 5.11
CA GLN A 22 6.25 -8.14 4.98
C GLN A 22 4.74 -7.92 5.04
N ALA A 23 4.32 -6.98 5.88
CA ALA A 23 2.93 -6.64 5.99
C ALA A 23 2.42 -6.04 4.68
N THR A 24 1.20 -6.41 4.32
CA THR A 24 0.54 -5.91 3.12
C THR A 24 -0.33 -4.72 3.48
N GLU A 25 -0.10 -3.62 2.78
CA GLU A 25 -0.93 -2.42 2.78
C GLU A 25 -1.95 -2.46 1.66
N ASN A 26 -2.96 -1.60 1.75
CA ASN A 26 -3.95 -1.36 0.70
C ASN A 26 -4.54 0.04 0.82
N CYS A 27 -5.15 0.53 -0.26
CA CYS A 27 -5.96 1.74 -0.19
C CYS A 27 -7.05 1.59 0.88
N PRO A 28 -7.34 2.63 1.67
CA PRO A 28 -8.29 2.53 2.77
C PRO A 28 -9.71 2.24 2.27
N ALA A 29 -10.42 1.35 2.98
CA ALA A 29 -11.85 1.15 2.75
C ALA A 29 -12.60 2.47 2.97
N VAL A 30 -13.62 2.76 2.15
CA VAL A 30 -14.42 4.01 2.26
C VAL A 30 -14.95 4.23 3.68
N SER A 31 -15.42 3.15 4.33
CA SER A 31 -15.94 3.16 5.70
C SER A 31 -14.90 3.41 6.80
N LYS A 32 -13.61 3.37 6.45
CA LYS A 32 -12.49 3.61 7.38
C LYS A 32 -11.86 5.00 7.19
N ILE A 33 -12.35 5.79 6.23
CA ILE A 33 -11.89 7.15 6.01
C ILE A 33 -12.74 8.10 6.84
N GLU A 34 -12.09 8.80 7.76
CA GLU A 34 -12.71 9.75 8.65
C GLU A 34 -12.30 11.18 8.31
N GLN A 35 -13.27 12.09 8.26
CA GLN A 35 -13.00 13.52 8.20
C GLN A 35 -12.72 14.03 9.61
N VAL A 36 -11.45 14.28 9.93
CA VAL A 36 -11.00 14.69 11.28
C VAL A 36 -11.05 16.20 11.50
N SER A 37 -11.06 16.98 10.41
CA SER A 37 -11.32 18.42 10.43
C SER A 37 -11.89 18.86 9.06
N PRO A 38 -12.43 20.09 8.91
CA PRO A 38 -12.91 20.56 7.62
C PRO A 38 -11.85 20.41 6.52
N GLY A 39 -12.14 19.61 5.48
CA GLY A 39 -11.23 19.32 4.38
C GLY A 39 -10.10 18.32 4.65
N VAL A 40 -9.93 17.80 5.88
CA VAL A 40 -8.85 16.85 6.22
C VAL A 40 -9.42 15.47 6.55
N TYR A 41 -8.90 14.47 5.86
CA TYR A 41 -9.33 13.08 5.92
C TYR A 41 -8.18 12.19 6.35
N ARG A 42 -8.48 11.18 7.18
CA ARG A 42 -7.50 10.21 7.64
C ARG A 42 -8.03 8.79 7.63
N ALA A 43 -7.14 7.83 7.49
CA ALA A 43 -7.39 6.42 7.77
C ALA A 43 -6.09 5.76 8.27
N SER A 44 -6.22 4.70 9.07
CA SER A 44 -5.06 3.92 9.52
C SER A 44 -4.57 2.98 8.41
N GLY A 45 -3.25 2.84 8.28
CA GLY A 45 -2.59 1.74 7.58
C GLY A 45 -1.94 0.78 8.57
N HIS A 46 -1.29 -0.27 8.06
CA HIS A 46 -0.52 -1.21 8.88
C HIS A 46 0.85 -0.63 9.30
N ASP A 47 1.61 -0.15 8.32
CA ASP A 47 2.96 0.43 8.38
C ASP A 47 2.95 1.95 8.21
N GLY A 48 1.79 2.59 8.37
CA GLY A 48 1.65 4.04 8.20
C GLY A 48 0.23 4.55 8.40
N GLU A 49 0.00 5.76 7.92
CA GLU A 49 -1.31 6.42 7.94
C GLU A 49 -1.63 6.98 6.56
N TRP A 50 -2.92 7.10 6.26
CA TRP A 50 -3.41 7.74 5.06
C TRP A 50 -3.91 9.14 5.39
N THR A 51 -3.56 10.12 4.57
CA THR A 51 -4.04 11.51 4.69
C THR A 51 -4.57 12.01 3.36
N GLY A 52 -5.69 12.74 3.38
CA GLY A 52 -6.20 13.46 2.22
C GLY A 52 -6.60 14.87 2.63
N VAL A 53 -6.24 15.85 1.81
CA VAL A 53 -6.50 17.28 2.10
C VAL A 53 -7.12 17.93 0.88
N LEU A 54 -8.35 18.42 1.05
CA LEU A 54 -9.05 19.20 0.03
C LEU A 54 -8.51 20.61 -0.01
N GLN A 55 -8.41 21.17 -1.21
CA GLN A 55 -8.00 22.55 -1.43
C GLN A 55 -9.21 23.47 -1.35
N GLY A 56 -9.01 24.68 -0.82
CA GLY A 56 -10.07 25.69 -0.73
C GLY A 56 -10.91 25.63 0.55
N VAL A 57 -12.00 26.41 0.57
CA VAL A 57 -12.83 26.60 1.77
C VAL A 57 -13.84 25.46 1.89
N VAL A 58 -13.58 24.51 2.78
CA VAL A 58 -14.50 23.42 3.09
C VAL A 58 -15.38 23.82 4.28
N THR A 59 -16.62 24.20 4.01
CA THR A 59 -17.55 24.67 5.05
C THR A 59 -18.48 23.57 5.60
N LYS A 60 -18.46 22.37 5.00
CA LYS A 60 -19.39 21.28 5.34
C LYS A 60 -18.67 19.93 5.33
N LYS A 61 -19.22 18.97 6.08
CA LYS A 61 -18.77 17.57 6.04
C LYS A 61 -19.11 16.99 4.67
N MET A 62 -18.12 16.46 3.97
CA MET A 62 -18.31 15.79 2.68
C MET A 62 -17.91 14.32 2.85
N PRO A 63 -18.88 13.40 2.97
CA PRO A 63 -18.58 12.00 3.15
C PRO A 63 -17.92 11.43 1.89
N VAL A 64 -16.95 10.53 2.10
CA VAL A 64 -16.37 9.71 1.04
C VAL A 64 -17.43 8.72 0.56
N GLN A 65 -17.64 8.63 -0.75
CA GLN A 65 -18.73 7.86 -1.35
C GLN A 65 -18.24 6.58 -2.00
N SER A 66 -17.23 6.69 -2.85
CA SER A 66 -16.69 5.57 -3.61
C SER A 66 -15.20 5.71 -3.83
N PHE A 67 -14.56 4.57 -4.04
CA PHE A 67 -13.19 4.49 -4.55
C PHE A 67 -13.22 4.57 -6.07
N ASP A 68 -12.32 5.37 -6.64
CA ASP A 68 -12.19 5.54 -8.09
C ASP A 68 -10.99 4.74 -8.61
N LEU A 69 -9.78 5.07 -8.13
CA LEU A 69 -8.54 4.39 -8.54
C LEU A 69 -7.41 4.57 -7.53
N ALA A 70 -6.35 3.77 -7.69
CA ALA A 70 -5.05 3.98 -7.09
C ALA A 70 -3.98 3.99 -8.18
N ILE A 71 -2.98 4.84 -8.02
CA ILE A 71 -1.89 4.96 -8.99
C ILE A 71 -0.52 4.87 -8.31
N ALA A 72 0.34 4.04 -8.88
CA ALA A 72 1.76 3.98 -8.59
C ALA A 72 2.54 4.15 -9.90
N ILE A 73 3.72 4.76 -9.83
CA ILE A 73 4.51 5.08 -11.02
C ILE A 73 5.93 4.52 -10.91
N GLN A 74 6.59 4.33 -12.04
CA GLN A 74 8.01 4.01 -12.15
C GLN A 74 8.64 4.85 -13.26
N GLU A 75 9.88 5.30 -13.05
CA GLU A 75 10.71 5.94 -14.07
C GLU A 75 11.34 4.90 -15.02
N GLY A 76 10.48 4.13 -15.71
CA GLY A 76 10.87 2.98 -16.53
C GLY A 76 10.68 1.63 -15.83
N ALA A 77 10.81 0.53 -16.59
CA ALA A 77 10.41 -0.80 -16.14
C ALA A 77 11.17 -1.32 -14.91
N ASP A 78 12.44 -0.94 -14.77
CA ASP A 78 13.35 -1.41 -13.71
C ASP A 78 13.49 -0.42 -12.54
N ALA A 79 12.84 0.74 -12.62
CA ALA A 79 12.89 1.74 -11.55
C ALA A 79 11.99 1.34 -10.36
N PRO A 80 12.30 1.80 -9.13
CA PRO A 80 11.44 1.57 -7.98
C PRO A 80 10.02 2.11 -8.19
N GLN A 81 9.01 1.39 -7.69
CA GLN A 81 7.62 1.85 -7.73
C GLN A 81 7.35 2.87 -6.63
N MET A 82 6.76 3.99 -7.01
CA MET A 82 6.34 5.04 -6.09
C MET A 82 4.81 5.13 -6.08
N LEU A 83 4.21 4.82 -4.93
CA LEU A 83 2.78 5.06 -4.73
C LEU A 83 2.49 6.56 -4.75
N GLN A 84 1.52 6.99 -5.54
CA GLN A 84 1.14 8.39 -5.63
C GLN A 84 -0.03 8.71 -4.68
N HIS A 85 -1.17 8.06 -4.90
CA HIS A 85 -2.39 8.23 -4.10
C HIS A 85 -3.44 7.16 -4.43
N CYS A 86 -4.44 7.09 -3.57
CA CYS A 86 -5.73 6.44 -3.81
C CYS A 86 -6.80 7.54 -3.89
N THR A 87 -7.53 7.59 -5.00
CA THR A 87 -8.52 8.62 -5.32
C THR A 87 -9.92 8.12 -4.99
N TYR A 88 -10.70 9.00 -4.38
CA TYR A 88 -12.08 8.73 -3.97
C TYR A 88 -13.01 9.85 -4.41
N ASN A 89 -14.25 9.48 -4.72
CA ASN A 89 -15.32 10.44 -4.91
C ASN A 89 -15.83 10.95 -3.55
N ILE A 90 -15.96 12.26 -3.42
CA ILE A 90 -16.63 12.91 -2.30
C ILE A 90 -17.82 13.72 -2.83
N GLY A 91 -18.96 13.63 -2.15
CA GLY A 91 -20.22 14.22 -2.62
C GLY A 91 -20.14 15.73 -2.81
N GLY A 92 -19.91 16.19 -4.03
CA GLY A 92 -19.68 17.62 -4.31
C GLY A 92 -18.95 17.99 -5.61
N ARG A 93 -18.47 17.00 -6.38
CA ARG A 93 -17.70 17.08 -7.66
C ARG A 93 -16.18 16.97 -7.52
N GLU A 94 -15.61 17.19 -6.34
CA GLU A 94 -14.17 17.08 -6.13
C GLU A 94 -13.76 15.62 -5.84
N ALA A 95 -12.53 15.29 -6.23
CA ALA A 95 -11.90 14.02 -5.89
C ALA A 95 -11.04 14.21 -4.63
N LEU A 96 -11.04 13.21 -3.75
CA LEU A 96 -10.17 13.15 -2.58
C LEU A 96 -9.01 12.19 -2.87
N ASP A 97 -7.80 12.72 -2.99
CA ASP A 97 -6.59 11.92 -3.06
C ASP A 97 -6.05 11.63 -1.66
N MET A 98 -6.16 10.37 -1.24
CA MET A 98 -5.54 9.85 -0.02
C MET A 98 -4.10 9.41 -0.33
N ARG A 99 -3.14 10.01 0.37
CA ARG A 99 -1.70 9.71 0.27
C ARG A 99 -1.24 8.93 1.49
N PHE A 100 -0.39 7.94 1.27
CA PHE A 100 0.19 7.14 2.36
C PHE A 100 1.42 7.84 2.93
N ILE A 101 1.49 7.88 4.25
CA ILE A 101 2.64 8.35 5.02
C ILE A 101 3.18 7.15 5.80
N ALA A 102 4.35 6.65 5.39
CA ALA A 102 4.98 5.54 6.08
C ALA A 102 5.38 5.92 7.51
N LYS A 103 5.34 4.95 8.42
CA LYS A 103 5.73 5.12 9.81
C LYS A 103 7.14 5.69 9.92
N ASN A 104 7.32 6.63 10.84
CA ASN A 104 8.56 7.40 11.03
C ASN A 104 8.90 8.38 9.89
N ASN A 105 7.97 8.67 8.97
CA ASN A 105 8.15 9.62 7.87
C ASN A 105 9.40 9.36 7.01
N LYS A 106 9.80 8.10 6.89
CA LYS A 106 10.90 7.72 6.01
C LYS A 106 10.42 7.64 4.58
N ASP A 107 11.29 8.03 3.65
CA ASP A 107 11.10 7.75 2.24
C ASP A 107 10.90 6.25 2.04
N PHE A 108 10.02 5.91 1.10
CA PHE A 108 9.68 4.53 0.81
C PHE A 108 9.39 4.35 -0.66
N THR A 109 9.54 3.10 -1.10
CA THR A 109 9.02 2.62 -2.37
C THR A 109 8.01 1.53 -2.07
N ILE A 110 7.28 1.08 -3.08
CA ILE A 110 6.32 -0.01 -2.91
C ILE A 110 6.63 -1.17 -3.84
N LYS A 111 6.00 -2.31 -3.56
CA LYS A 111 5.79 -3.37 -4.55
C LYS A 111 4.29 -3.64 -4.64
N THR A 112 3.69 -3.37 -5.78
CA THR A 112 2.28 -3.68 -6.04
C THR A 112 2.06 -5.20 -6.00
N ALA A 113 0.96 -5.65 -5.39
CA ALA A 113 0.64 -7.06 -5.22
C ALA A 113 -0.79 -7.39 -5.67
N GLY A 114 -0.99 -8.64 -6.12
CA GLY A 114 -2.28 -9.10 -6.63
C GLY A 114 -2.53 -8.73 -8.10
N SER A 115 -3.68 -9.17 -8.63
CA SER A 115 -4.05 -9.02 -10.04
C SER A 115 -4.84 -7.75 -10.36
N ALA A 116 -5.14 -6.92 -9.36
CA ALA A 116 -5.93 -5.71 -9.53
C ALA A 116 -5.13 -4.56 -10.18
N TRP A 117 -3.80 -4.58 -10.05
CA TRP A 117 -2.92 -3.60 -10.67
C TRP A 117 -2.68 -3.94 -12.15
N LYS A 118 -2.87 -2.95 -13.02
CA LYS A 118 -2.62 -3.04 -14.45
C LYS A 118 -1.51 -2.07 -14.83
N LYS A 119 -0.57 -2.55 -15.64
CA LYS A 119 0.48 -1.70 -16.21
C LYS A 119 -0.05 -0.94 -17.41
N GLU A 120 0.26 0.34 -17.46
CA GLU A 120 -0.10 1.26 -18.53
C GLU A 120 1.10 2.16 -18.86
N ASP A 121 1.23 2.55 -20.12
CA ASP A 121 2.27 3.48 -20.54
C ASP A 121 1.88 4.91 -20.14
N GLY A 122 2.70 5.53 -19.31
CA GLY A 122 2.60 6.93 -18.93
C GLY A 122 3.38 7.84 -19.88
N PRO A 123 3.16 9.17 -19.79
CA PRO A 123 3.93 10.14 -20.56
C PRO A 123 5.42 10.11 -20.16
N PHE A 124 6.28 10.55 -21.08
CA PHE A 124 7.73 10.70 -20.85
C PHE A 124 8.44 9.40 -20.43
N GLY A 125 7.92 8.23 -20.82
CA GLY A 125 8.52 6.94 -20.48
C GLY A 125 8.21 6.45 -19.06
N LEU A 126 7.29 7.10 -18.35
CA LEU A 126 6.79 6.59 -17.08
C LEU A 126 5.98 5.31 -17.31
N VAL A 127 6.09 4.38 -16.38
CA VAL A 127 5.19 3.22 -16.32
C VAL A 127 4.20 3.45 -15.20
N TYR A 128 2.92 3.45 -15.52
CA TYR A 128 1.84 3.54 -14.54
C TYR A 128 1.41 2.14 -14.14
N ASN A 129 1.18 1.94 -12.86
CA ASN A 129 0.47 0.80 -12.32
C ASN A 129 -0.83 1.35 -11.74
N VAL A 130 -1.95 1.03 -12.38
CA VAL A 130 -3.28 1.54 -12.03
C VAL A 130 -4.12 0.41 -11.44
N CYS A 131 -4.74 0.65 -10.29
CA CYS A 131 -5.72 -0.23 -9.69
C CYS A 131 -7.08 0.47 -9.67
N GLU A 132 -8.01 0.01 -10.49
CA GLU A 132 -9.33 0.64 -10.69
C GLU A 132 -10.41 -0.43 -10.92
N LYS A 133 -11.69 -0.03 -10.94
CA LYS A 133 -12.84 -0.93 -11.19
C LYS A 133 -12.88 -2.13 -10.22
N THR A 134 -12.46 -1.88 -8.98
CA THR A 134 -12.38 -2.85 -7.89
C THR A 134 -12.60 -2.13 -6.55
N SER A 135 -12.77 -2.87 -5.46
CA SER A 135 -12.72 -2.30 -4.11
C SER A 135 -11.29 -1.85 -3.74
N PRO A 136 -11.11 -0.78 -2.94
CA PRO A 136 -9.81 -0.24 -2.57
C PRO A 136 -8.91 -1.26 -1.86
N GLU A 137 -9.49 -2.21 -1.15
CA GLU A 137 -8.79 -3.28 -0.42
C GLU A 137 -8.05 -4.26 -1.33
N ASN A 138 -8.39 -4.28 -2.63
CA ASN A 138 -7.71 -5.10 -3.63
C ASN A 138 -6.45 -4.41 -4.19
N CYS A 139 -6.29 -3.10 -3.98
CA CYS A 139 -5.12 -2.34 -4.40
C CYS A 139 -3.98 -2.52 -3.40
N LYS A 140 -3.49 -3.76 -3.32
CA LYS A 140 -2.52 -4.21 -2.32
C LYS A 140 -1.10 -3.84 -2.71
N PHE A 141 -0.27 -3.49 -1.73
CA PHE A 141 1.15 -3.27 -1.92
C PHE A 141 1.94 -3.59 -0.66
N THR A 142 3.25 -3.79 -0.79
CA THR A 142 4.15 -3.82 0.38
C THR A 142 5.05 -2.60 0.37
N VAL A 143 5.35 -2.08 1.56
CA VAL A 143 6.29 -0.98 1.74
C VAL A 143 7.71 -1.52 1.72
N VAL A 144 8.60 -0.87 0.97
CA VAL A 144 10.03 -1.18 0.88
C VAL A 144 10.82 0.05 1.33
N GLN A 145 11.59 -0.13 2.41
CA GLN A 145 12.43 0.87 3.07
C GLN A 145 13.86 0.33 3.24
#